data_AF-A0A094CHH5-F1
#
_entry.id   AF-A0A094CHH5-F1
#
_cell.length_a   1.000
_cell.length_b   1.000
_cell.length_c   1.000
_cell.angle_alpha   90.00
_cell.angle_beta   90.00
_cell.angle_gamma   90.00
#
_symmetry.space_group_name_H-M   'P 1'
#
loop_
_entity.id
_entity.type
_entity.pdbx_description
1 polymer ?
#
loop_
_entity_poly.entity_id
_entity_poly.type
_entity_poly.pdbx_seq_one_letter_code
_entity_poly.pdbx_strand_id
1 'polypeptide(L)'
;MSLTQRETLIAAAEILTGYIFNDDESLWEALQAPGSNAAFLYPEGNKRLAMIGDVVLKLIILDDLRTRNMARGAMDRVVQRIVNNINLERVGRQIHVDQLVNRNPSQQGDVPPRTVADTVEAILGAVYLDSGKDIESVRLVMARLGLWTQQPDQLALL
;
A
#
# COMPACT_ATOMS: atom_id res chain seq x y z
N MET A 1 24.69 -9.47 -16.16
CA MET A 1 23.37 -9.15 -16.76
C MET A 1 22.79 -7.98 -16.00
N SER A 2 22.27 -6.97 -16.69
CA SER A 2 21.48 -5.90 -16.05
C SER A 2 20.08 -6.42 -15.78
N LEU A 3 19.53 -6.12 -14.60
CA LEU A 3 18.12 -6.41 -14.29
C LEU A 3 17.21 -5.61 -15.24
N THR A 4 16.11 -6.23 -15.64
CA THR A 4 15.01 -5.54 -16.33
C THR A 4 14.37 -4.52 -15.38
N GLN A 5 13.57 -3.60 -15.95
CA GLN A 5 12.80 -2.64 -15.15
C GLN A 5 11.87 -3.36 -14.17
N ARG A 6 11.19 -4.42 -14.62
CA ARG A 6 10.29 -5.22 -13.77
C ARG A 6 11.03 -5.80 -12.57
N GLU A 7 12.15 -6.50 -12.80
CA GLU A 7 12.95 -7.09 -11.71
C GLU A 7 13.48 -6.03 -10.74
N THR A 8 13.89 -4.86 -11.26
CA THR A 8 14.36 -3.74 -10.44
C THR A 8 13.26 -3.20 -9.54
N LEU A 9 12.05 -3.02 -10.08
CA LEU A 9 10.91 -2.48 -9.33
C LEU A 9 10.41 -3.47 -8.27
N ILE A 10 10.35 -4.76 -8.59
CA ILE A 10 10.01 -5.83 -7.64
C ILE A 10 11.01 -5.83 -6.48
N ALA A 11 12.31 -5.93 -6.77
CA ALA A 11 13.34 -5.97 -5.74
C ALA A 11 13.33 -4.71 -4.85
N ALA A 12 13.13 -3.53 -5.43
CA ALA A 12 13.03 -2.29 -4.67
C ALA A 12 11.78 -2.27 -3.77
N ALA A 13 10.64 -2.78 -4.25
CA ALA A 13 9.42 -2.86 -3.47
C ALA A 13 9.52 -3.87 -2.33
N GLU A 14 10.16 -5.02 -2.52
CA GLU A 14 10.43 -6.00 -1.45
C GLU A 14 11.37 -5.43 -0.37
N ILE A 15 12.39 -4.67 -0.76
CA ILE A 15 13.27 -3.97 0.19
C ILE A 15 12.47 -2.93 0.99
N LEU A 16 11.60 -2.17 0.31
CA LEU A 16 10.76 -1.16 0.92
C LEU A 16 9.80 -1.79 1.94
N THR A 17 9.10 -2.86 1.57
CA THR A 17 8.10 -3.54 2.42
C THR A 17 8.72 -4.45 3.46
N GLY A 18 9.94 -4.94 3.25
CA GLY A 18 10.56 -5.98 4.06
C GLY A 18 9.85 -7.34 3.95
N TYR A 19 9.00 -7.52 2.94
CA TYR A 19 8.26 -8.74 2.67
C TYR A 19 8.75 -9.32 1.33
N ILE A 20 9.13 -10.60 1.35
CA ILE A 20 9.53 -11.35 0.16
C ILE A 20 8.30 -12.08 -0.38
N PHE A 21 7.95 -11.81 -1.63
CA PHE A 21 6.77 -12.40 -2.26
C PHE A 21 7.03 -13.84 -2.70
N ASN A 22 6.02 -14.70 -2.56
CA ASN A 22 6.06 -16.03 -3.16
C ASN A 22 5.66 -15.97 -4.64
N ASP A 23 4.73 -15.06 -4.97
CA ASP A 23 4.29 -14.73 -6.31
C ASP A 23 4.62 -13.29 -6.69
N ASP A 24 5.69 -13.12 -7.46
CA ASP A 24 6.13 -11.83 -8.01
C ASP A 24 5.08 -11.16 -8.91
N GLU A 25 4.12 -11.90 -9.50
CA GLU A 25 3.07 -11.30 -10.33
C GLU A 25 2.10 -10.47 -9.48
N SER A 26 1.83 -10.88 -8.24
CA SER A 26 0.97 -10.13 -7.31
C SER A 26 1.60 -8.78 -6.94
N LEU A 27 2.90 -8.75 -6.67
CA LEU A 27 3.63 -7.50 -6.45
C LEU A 27 3.74 -6.69 -7.75
N TRP A 28 3.97 -7.35 -8.88
CA TRP A 28 4.03 -6.67 -10.18
C TRP A 28 2.70 -5.97 -10.51
N GLU A 29 1.55 -6.62 -10.32
CA GLU A 29 0.21 -6.02 -10.46
C GLU A 29 0.06 -4.78 -9.56
N ALA A 30 0.48 -4.87 -8.29
CA ALA A 30 0.35 -3.78 -7.33
C ALA A 30 1.07 -2.49 -7.76
N LEU A 31 2.14 -2.60 -8.56
CA LEU A 31 2.91 -1.46 -9.04
C LEU A 31 2.33 -0.82 -10.32
N GLN A 32 1.26 -1.35 -10.91
CA GLN A 32 0.75 -0.88 -12.20
C GLN A 32 -0.16 0.35 -12.08
N ALA A 33 0.23 1.44 -12.75
CA ALA A 33 -0.70 2.52 -13.03
C ALA A 33 -1.71 2.12 -14.12
N PRO A 34 -2.92 2.69 -14.13
CA PRO A 34 -3.83 2.57 -15.26
C PRO A 34 -3.15 3.02 -16.57
N GLY A 35 -3.22 2.17 -17.61
CA GLY A 35 -2.58 2.44 -18.89
C GLY A 35 -1.06 2.26 -18.93
N SER A 36 -0.46 1.55 -17.96
CA SER A 36 0.93 1.10 -18.07
C SER A 36 1.16 0.21 -19.29
N ASN A 37 2.42 -0.11 -19.59
CA ASN A 37 2.74 -1.09 -20.64
C ASN A 37 2.20 -2.51 -20.35
N ALA A 38 1.71 -2.77 -19.14
CA ALA A 38 1.06 -4.02 -18.73
C ALA A 38 -0.47 -3.94 -18.73
N ALA A 39 -1.07 -2.86 -19.26
CA ALA A 39 -2.52 -2.66 -19.24
C ALA A 39 -3.32 -3.73 -20.00
N PHE A 40 -2.69 -4.53 -20.86
CA PHE A 40 -3.33 -5.68 -21.51
C PHE A 40 -3.61 -6.83 -20.52
N LEU A 41 -2.84 -6.93 -19.42
CA LEU A 41 -3.08 -7.85 -18.31
C LEU A 41 -3.87 -7.18 -17.18
N TYR A 42 -3.58 -5.89 -16.93
CA TYR A 42 -4.18 -5.10 -15.84
C TYR A 42 -4.84 -3.83 -16.40
N PRO A 43 -6.02 -3.92 -17.04
CA PRO A 43 -6.64 -2.77 -17.72
C PRO A 43 -6.89 -1.57 -16.83
N GLU A 44 -7.18 -1.81 -15.55
CA GLU A 44 -7.42 -0.78 -14.53
C GLU A 44 -6.17 -0.49 -13.67
N GLY A 45 -5.02 -1.07 -14.02
CA GLY A 45 -3.84 -1.09 -13.16
C GLY A 45 -4.10 -1.81 -11.84
N ASN A 46 -3.53 -1.29 -10.77
CA ASN A 46 -3.55 -1.85 -9.43
C ASN A 46 -4.85 -1.61 -8.64
N LYS A 47 -5.87 -0.97 -9.23
CA LYS A 47 -7.08 -0.52 -8.51
C LYS A 47 -7.85 -1.64 -7.81
N ARG A 48 -7.89 -2.84 -8.40
CA ARG A 48 -8.58 -4.00 -7.81
C ARG A 48 -7.86 -4.49 -6.55
N LEU A 49 -6.54 -4.54 -6.57
CA LEU A 49 -5.73 -4.83 -5.38
C LEU A 49 -5.82 -3.71 -4.35
N ALA A 50 -5.83 -2.44 -4.78
CA ALA A 50 -5.99 -1.29 -3.90
C ALA A 50 -7.30 -1.37 -3.09
N MET A 51 -8.41 -1.78 -3.72
CA MET A 51 -9.67 -2.00 -3.00
C MET A 51 -9.57 -3.04 -1.88
N ILE A 52 -8.79 -4.12 -2.09
CA ILE A 52 -8.56 -5.13 -1.06
C ILE A 52 -7.70 -4.54 0.06
N GLY A 53 -6.62 -3.87 -0.31
CA GLY A 53 -5.69 -3.22 0.62
C GLY A 53 -6.34 -2.17 1.51
N ASP A 54 -7.21 -1.33 0.95
CA ASP A 54 -7.99 -0.34 1.71
C ASP A 54 -8.82 -0.99 2.82
N VAL A 55 -9.52 -2.09 2.50
CA VAL A 55 -10.33 -2.83 3.48
C VAL A 55 -9.45 -3.47 4.55
N VAL A 56 -8.33 -4.09 4.18
CA VAL A 56 -7.42 -4.74 5.13
C VAL A 56 -6.77 -3.70 6.06
N LEU A 57 -6.31 -2.57 5.51
CA LEU A 57 -5.76 -1.45 6.28
C LEU A 57 -6.76 -0.97 7.34
N LYS A 58 -8.02 -0.73 6.95
CA LYS A 58 -9.09 -0.33 7.88
C LYS A 58 -9.36 -1.39 8.95
N LEU A 59 -9.43 -2.65 8.57
CA LEU A 59 -9.67 -3.77 9.49
C LEU A 59 -8.60 -3.84 10.57
N ILE A 60 -7.32 -3.74 10.19
CA ILE A 60 -6.19 -3.82 11.11
C ILE A 60 -6.23 -2.68 12.13
N ILE A 61 -6.45 -1.44 11.66
CA ILE A 61 -6.56 -0.28 12.55
C ILE A 61 -7.76 -0.45 13.50
N LEU A 62 -8.91 -0.89 12.99
CA LEU A 62 -10.10 -1.09 13.82
C LEU A 62 -9.91 -2.17 14.89
N ASP A 63 -9.28 -3.29 14.55
CA ASP A 63 -9.02 -4.37 15.51
C ASP A 63 -8.05 -3.92 16.62
N ASP A 64 -7.01 -3.15 16.26
CA ASP A 64 -6.08 -2.56 17.23
C ASP A 64 -6.73 -1.56 18.18
N LEU A 65 -7.71 -0.80 17.69
CA LEU A 65 -8.44 0.17 18.48
C LEU A 65 -9.52 -0.47 19.37
N ARG A 66 -10.03 -1.65 18.99
CA ARG A 66 -11.15 -2.34 19.68
C ARG A 66 -10.87 -2.59 21.16
N THR A 67 -9.61 -2.86 21.52
CA THR A 67 -9.20 -3.16 22.90
C THR A 67 -9.10 -1.92 23.81
N ARG A 68 -9.28 -0.70 23.26
CA ARG A 68 -8.90 0.56 23.93
C ARG A 68 -10.04 1.32 24.62
N ASN A 69 -11.19 0.70 24.86
CA ASN A 69 -12.37 1.36 25.46
C ASN A 69 -12.72 2.73 24.81
N MET A 70 -12.50 2.86 23.51
CA MET A 70 -12.78 4.08 22.76
C MET A 70 -14.22 4.10 22.25
N ALA A 71 -14.83 5.29 22.20
CA ALA A 71 -16.12 5.46 21.55
C ALA A 71 -15.99 5.22 20.03
N ARG A 72 -17.01 4.61 19.41
CA ARG A 72 -17.06 4.33 17.96
C ARG A 72 -16.67 5.54 17.10
N GLY A 73 -17.21 6.72 17.41
CA GLY A 73 -16.91 7.94 16.64
C GLY A 73 -15.46 8.40 16.74
N ALA A 74 -14.76 8.09 17.85
CA ALA A 74 -13.34 8.35 17.96
C ALA A 74 -12.53 7.37 17.11
N MET A 75 -12.90 6.08 17.11
CA MET A 75 -12.27 5.07 16.26
C MET A 75 -12.38 5.44 14.78
N ASP A 76 -13.57 5.85 14.33
CA ASP A 76 -13.79 6.26 12.94
C ASP A 76 -12.90 7.45 12.54
N ARG A 77 -12.78 8.47 13.41
CA ARG A 77 -11.86 9.60 13.15
C ARG A 77 -10.41 9.17 12.99
N VAL A 78 -9.93 8.23 13.83
CA VAL A 78 -8.57 7.69 13.72
C VAL A 78 -8.37 7.01 12.37
N VAL A 79 -9.29 6.11 12.01
CA VAL A 79 -9.25 5.37 10.75
C VAL A 79 -9.24 6.34 9.57
N GLN A 80 -10.20 7.27 9.50
CA GLN A 80 -10.30 8.22 8.38
C GLN A 80 -9.07 9.11 8.25
N ARG A 81 -8.40 9.47 9.36
CA ARG A 81 -7.15 10.25 9.32
C ARG A 81 -6.01 9.50 8.64
N ILE A 82 -5.99 8.18 8.75
CA ILE A 82 -4.90 7.33 8.22
C ILE A 82 -5.19 6.91 6.78
N VAL A 83 -6.42 6.45 6.51
CA VAL A 83 -6.76 5.78 5.23
C VAL A 83 -7.20 6.74 4.13
N ASN A 84 -7.28 8.05 4.39
CA ASN A 84 -7.64 8.99 3.34
C ASN A 84 -6.51 9.15 2.32
N ASN A 85 -6.89 9.38 1.06
CA ASN A 85 -5.94 9.50 -0.06
C ASN A 85 -4.85 10.57 0.15
N ILE A 86 -5.15 11.67 0.85
CA ILE A 86 -4.17 12.75 1.09
C ILE A 86 -3.06 12.23 2.00
N ASN A 87 -3.41 11.52 3.07
CA ASN A 87 -2.41 10.92 3.95
C ASN A 87 -1.64 9.79 3.25
N LEU A 88 -2.33 8.91 2.52
CA LEU A 88 -1.67 7.80 1.82
C LEU A 88 -0.73 8.30 0.71
N GLU A 89 -1.10 9.34 -0.02
CA GLU A 89 -0.22 9.98 -0.98
C GLU A 89 1.00 10.61 -0.31
N ARG A 90 0.78 11.39 0.76
CA ARG A 90 1.86 12.01 1.54
C ARG A 90 2.85 10.95 2.04
N VAL A 91 2.37 9.88 2.66
CA VAL A 91 3.21 8.77 3.12
C VAL A 91 3.91 8.13 1.93
N GLY A 92 3.18 7.73 0.90
CA GLY A 92 3.73 7.09 -0.29
C GLY A 92 4.87 7.87 -0.93
N ARG A 93 4.78 9.20 -1.03
CA ARG A 93 5.87 10.05 -1.51
C ARG A 93 7.06 10.12 -0.55
N GLN A 94 6.82 10.19 0.76
CA GLN A 94 7.88 10.21 1.77
C GLN A 94 8.74 8.94 1.74
N ILE A 95 8.12 7.80 1.40
CA ILE A 95 8.80 6.50 1.28
C ILE A 95 9.06 6.10 -0.18
N HIS A 96 8.96 7.05 -1.11
CA HIS A 96 9.31 6.88 -2.53
C HIS A 96 8.53 5.80 -3.31
N VAL A 97 7.29 5.49 -2.90
CA VAL A 97 6.39 4.57 -3.63
C VAL A 97 6.09 5.10 -5.04
N ASP A 98 6.08 6.41 -5.24
CA ASP A 98 5.89 7.02 -6.55
C ASP A 98 6.99 6.66 -7.57
N GLN A 99 8.19 6.30 -7.09
CA GLN A 99 9.29 5.79 -7.92
C GLN A 99 9.13 4.31 -8.28
N LEU A 100 8.28 3.58 -7.56
CA LEU A 100 8.00 2.17 -7.80
C LEU A 100 6.86 1.94 -8.81
N VAL A 101 6.08 2.98 -9.10
CA VAL A 101 4.95 2.88 -10.02
C VAL A 101 5.44 2.62 -11.44
N ASN A 102 4.97 1.54 -12.05
CA ASN A 102 5.09 1.34 -13.48
C ASN A 102 4.03 2.19 -14.20
N ARG A 103 4.50 3.30 -14.77
CA ARG A 103 3.65 4.37 -15.29
C ARG A 103 3.11 4.08 -16.68
N ASN A 104 2.06 4.80 -17.06
CA ASN A 104 1.70 4.95 -18.46
C ASN A 104 2.86 5.64 -19.22
N PRO A 105 3.42 5.04 -20.29
CA PRO A 105 4.53 5.61 -21.05
C PRO A 105 4.26 7.00 -21.64
N SER A 106 2.99 7.34 -21.89
CA SER A 106 2.57 8.65 -22.40
C SER A 106 2.33 9.70 -21.30
N GLN A 107 2.35 9.32 -20.01
CA GLN A 107 2.13 10.23 -18.91
C GLN A 107 3.36 11.10 -18.64
N GLN A 108 3.21 12.40 -18.87
CA GLN A 108 4.23 13.40 -18.52
C GLN A 108 4.10 13.86 -17.06
N GLY A 109 5.18 14.42 -16.51
CA GLY A 109 5.19 14.99 -15.14
C GLY A 109 5.29 13.94 -14.04
N ASP A 110 4.75 14.24 -12.87
CA ASP A 110 4.78 13.34 -11.71
C ASP A 110 3.70 12.25 -11.78
N VAL A 111 3.85 11.22 -10.94
CA VAL A 111 2.77 10.25 -10.71
C VAL A 111 1.58 10.97 -10.05
N PRO A 112 0.34 10.82 -10.57
CA PRO A 112 -0.84 11.44 -9.99
C PRO A 112 -1.02 11.06 -8.51
N PRO A 113 -1.46 11.99 -7.65
CA PRO A 113 -1.63 11.73 -6.22
C PRO A 113 -2.46 10.48 -5.91
N ARG A 114 -3.55 10.29 -6.66
CA ARG A 114 -4.43 9.12 -6.50
C ARG A 114 -3.72 7.81 -6.81
N THR A 115 -2.89 7.78 -7.85
CA THR A 115 -2.12 6.58 -8.22
C THR A 115 -1.11 6.21 -7.15
N VAL A 116 -0.48 7.21 -6.49
CA VAL A 116 0.43 6.94 -5.37
C VAL A 116 -0.32 6.30 -4.19
N ALA A 117 -1.47 6.87 -3.81
CA ALA A 117 -2.31 6.32 -2.75
C ALA A 117 -2.80 4.90 -3.07
N ASP A 118 -3.34 4.68 -4.28
CA ASP A 118 -3.80 3.36 -4.74
C ASP A 118 -2.64 2.35 -4.74
N THR A 119 -1.41 2.76 -5.06
CA THR A 119 -0.24 1.87 -5.03
C THR A 119 0.14 1.44 -3.62
N VAL A 120 0.06 2.35 -2.64
CA VAL A 120 0.27 1.99 -1.22
C VAL A 120 -0.76 0.95 -0.80
N GLU A 121 -2.04 1.17 -1.09
CA GLU A 121 -3.11 0.21 -0.79
C GLU A 121 -2.89 -1.12 -1.53
N ALA A 122 -2.57 -1.07 -2.82
CA ALA A 122 -2.38 -2.27 -3.63
C ALA A 122 -1.22 -3.14 -3.14
N ILE A 123 -0.13 -2.54 -2.66
CA ILE A 123 0.97 -3.28 -2.02
C ILE A 123 0.47 -4.04 -0.79
N LEU A 124 -0.34 -3.40 0.07
CA LEU A 124 -0.94 -4.08 1.23
C LEU A 124 -1.90 -5.20 0.80
N GLY A 125 -2.68 -4.97 -0.26
CA GLY A 125 -3.56 -5.97 -0.86
C GLY A 125 -2.79 -7.17 -1.40
N ALA A 126 -1.67 -6.94 -2.08
CA ALA A 126 -0.80 -7.99 -2.60
C ALA A 126 -0.17 -8.81 -1.46
N VAL A 127 0.39 -8.16 -0.43
CA VAL A 127 0.93 -8.85 0.76
C VAL A 127 -0.14 -9.70 1.43
N TYR A 128 -1.35 -9.15 1.60
CA TYR A 128 -2.46 -9.89 2.19
C TYR A 128 -2.78 -11.16 1.40
N LEU A 129 -2.84 -11.10 0.08
CA LEU A 129 -3.16 -12.27 -0.74
C LEU A 129 -2.00 -13.28 -0.79
N ASP A 130 -0.77 -12.81 -1.00
CA ASP A 130 0.43 -13.65 -1.11
C ASP A 130 0.73 -14.41 0.19
N SER A 131 0.52 -13.77 1.34
CA SER A 131 0.69 -14.37 2.66
C SER A 131 -0.41 -15.37 3.06
N GLY A 132 -1.36 -15.67 2.17
CA GLY A 132 -2.49 -16.53 2.48
C GLY A 132 -3.52 -15.88 3.40
N LYS A 133 -3.68 -14.56 3.31
CA LYS A 133 -4.59 -13.72 4.12
C LYS A 133 -4.12 -13.54 5.57
N ASP A 134 -2.82 -13.53 5.79
CA ASP A 134 -2.25 -13.27 7.10
C ASP A 134 -2.23 -11.77 7.44
N ILE A 135 -2.97 -11.42 8.48
CA ILE A 135 -3.10 -10.04 8.96
C ILE A 135 -1.79 -9.54 9.58
N GLU A 136 -1.01 -10.41 10.23
CA GLU A 136 0.21 -10.00 10.90
C GLU A 136 1.31 -9.63 9.91
N SER A 137 1.42 -10.36 8.78
CA SER A 137 2.27 -9.97 7.66
C SER A 137 1.96 -8.56 7.15
N VAL A 138 0.68 -8.23 6.95
CA VAL A 138 0.27 -6.89 6.51
C VAL A 138 0.55 -5.84 7.58
N ARG A 139 0.34 -6.16 8.86
CA ARG A 139 0.62 -5.27 9.99
C ARG A 139 2.11 -4.90 10.06
N LEU A 140 3.01 -5.86 9.85
CA LEU A 140 4.45 -5.61 9.80
C LEU A 140 4.83 -4.66 8.67
N VAL A 141 4.24 -4.86 7.48
CA VAL A 141 4.43 -3.96 6.34
C VAL A 141 3.88 -2.56 6.65
N MET A 142 2.65 -2.45 7.18
CA MET A 142 2.07 -1.16 7.59
C MET A 142 2.96 -0.39 8.58
N ALA A 143 3.55 -1.09 9.55
CA ALA A 143 4.46 -0.49 10.52
C ALA A 143 5.74 0.00 9.84
N ARG A 144 6.33 -0.81 8.95
CA ARG A 144 7.55 -0.46 8.20
C ARG A 144 7.34 0.73 7.26
N LEU A 145 6.17 0.81 6.60
CA LEU A 145 5.79 1.94 5.74
C LEU A 145 5.40 3.20 6.54
N GLY A 146 5.35 3.13 7.88
CA GLY A 146 4.98 4.26 8.73
C GLY A 146 3.49 4.64 8.68
N LEU A 147 2.62 3.73 8.24
CA LEU A 147 1.17 3.97 8.14
C LEU A 147 0.50 3.87 9.51
N TRP A 148 0.83 2.83 10.26
CA TRP A 148 0.20 2.53 11.56
C TRP A 148 1.12 1.66 12.39
N THR A 149 1.30 2.04 13.65
CA THR A 149 1.99 1.21 14.66
C THR A 149 1.17 1.20 15.94
N GLN A 150 1.34 0.14 16.73
CA GLN A 150 0.74 0.06 18.07
C GLN A 150 1.53 0.90 19.12
N GLN A 151 2.51 1.72 18.70
CA GLN A 151 3.38 2.43 19.62
C GLN A 151 2.66 3.57 20.35
N PRO A 152 2.86 3.71 21.67
CA PRO A 152 2.16 4.71 22.51
C PRO A 152 2.20 6.14 21.94
N ASP A 153 3.31 6.54 21.31
CA ASP A 153 3.53 7.90 20.81
C ASP A 153 2.63 8.25 19.62
N GLN A 154 2.37 7.29 18.73
CA GLN A 154 1.45 7.47 17.60
C GLN A 154 -0.02 7.58 18.08
N LEU A 155 -0.29 7.04 19.28
CA LEU A 155 -1.59 7.01 19.93
C LEU A 155 -1.80 8.19 20.88
N ALA A 156 -0.73 8.81 21.39
CA ALA A 156 -0.79 10.04 22.19
C ALA A 156 -1.12 11.28 21.33
N LEU A 157 -0.99 11.17 20.00
CA LEU A 157 -1.34 12.19 19.00
C LEU A 157 -2.77 12.02 18.43
N LEU A 158 -3.57 11.11 19.02
CA LEU A 158 -4.95 10.79 18.64
C LEU A 158 -5.94 11.24 19.71
#